data_AF-A0A1R2BV27-F1
#
_entry.id   AF-A0A1R2BV27-F1
#
_cell.length_a   1.000
_cell.length_b   1.000
_cell.length_c   1.000
_cell.angle_alpha   90.00
_cell.angle_beta   90.00
_cell.angle_gamma   90.00
#
_symmetry.space_group_name_H-M   'P 1'
#
loop_
_entity.id
_entity.type
_entity.pdbx_description
1 polymer ?
#
loop_
_entity_poly.entity_id
_entity_poly.type
_entity_poly.pdbx_seq_one_letter_code
_entity_poly.pdbx_strand_id
1 'polypeptide(L)'
;MKIILLIISSFIIQTSSFRTQNSQESMVSFEKHTNLSQISADEVTQSNSIQDPSNSLFTEDPNALLEVQKNAQQEASDIEELRVSYIDENGEIMLNSADIAKEITEWGDLLDALETEEIVVIGETKVDLSFAQEEFSVLESTLKILEESNNIIKISDGQLTYEQPIITDSESLTSQAFETLTEALSLYSEEIPIISTTDSAEEIIKADGTAPILVNPETLDVPFQDIKTDEPIVPTSPTEPIILEINVNFLLLTSYISDEQRTGKVWVMPLEDPSKTCLLLEGFQAPLATCIDTVHLYLYIVDYGANYEHGSIFQYAIDIDSTIEIAQDKYVEVYSGRPTDCKVDSYGNLYFLDSHYNSINLISFPDLFAGFKNKQLSIYKGGKSLVRVNKPSRFDFVDNEYIAFANSDVGSGTLNFAVSEVESMNQEDIILVREHNLKAWGVAYGDGKIFYSLETAEIWVFDMFTEQAEILSTGFFVAPRGICYADYRLYVADHGIGALYYIDMVSKMPVLVASIQAIESVYCLNVASFMALSFLVLIFISA
;
A
#
# COMPACT_ATOMS: atom_id res chain seq x y z
N MET A 1 -26.07 -24.23 -6.97
CA MET A 1 -26.32 -23.97 -8.41
C MET A 1 -27.67 -23.31 -8.70
N LYS A 2 -28.67 -23.32 -7.79
CA LYS A 2 -29.95 -22.61 -7.97
C LYS A 2 -29.97 -21.15 -7.47
N ILE A 3 -28.88 -20.66 -6.90
CA ILE A 3 -28.86 -19.53 -5.95
C ILE A 3 -28.18 -18.27 -6.55
N ILE A 4 -27.18 -18.47 -7.43
CA ILE A 4 -26.61 -17.44 -8.34
C ILE A 4 -27.67 -16.97 -9.38
N LEU A 5 -28.89 -17.51 -9.34
CA LEU A 5 -29.96 -17.15 -10.25
C LEU A 5 -30.47 -15.74 -10.04
N LEU A 6 -30.28 -15.12 -8.87
CA LEU A 6 -30.77 -13.76 -8.61
C LEU A 6 -29.87 -12.72 -9.29
N ILE A 7 -28.56 -12.79 -9.06
CA ILE A 7 -27.55 -11.97 -9.76
C ILE A 7 -27.62 -12.24 -11.26
N ILE A 8 -27.70 -13.51 -11.69
CA ILE A 8 -27.87 -13.87 -13.11
C ILE A 8 -29.23 -13.42 -13.67
N SER A 9 -30.32 -13.44 -12.91
CA SER A 9 -31.65 -13.01 -13.39
C SER A 9 -31.72 -11.51 -13.60
N SER A 10 -31.24 -10.72 -12.63
CA SER A 10 -31.17 -9.25 -12.75
C SER A 10 -30.27 -8.86 -13.94
N PHE A 11 -29.18 -9.60 -14.13
CA PHE A 11 -28.21 -9.41 -15.22
C PHE A 11 -28.75 -9.79 -16.62
N ILE A 12 -29.43 -10.94 -16.77
CA ILE A 12 -30.07 -11.35 -18.03
C ILE A 12 -31.17 -10.36 -18.43
N ILE A 13 -31.87 -9.77 -17.46
CA ILE A 13 -32.95 -8.84 -17.72
C ILE A 13 -32.42 -7.45 -18.09
N GLN A 14 -31.42 -6.90 -17.39
CA GLN A 14 -30.83 -5.60 -17.73
C GLN A 14 -30.11 -5.61 -19.09
N THR A 15 -29.34 -6.65 -19.42
CA THR A 15 -28.72 -6.79 -20.75
C THR A 15 -29.76 -6.93 -21.87
N SER A 16 -30.91 -7.54 -21.59
CA SER A 16 -32.03 -7.58 -22.54
C SER A 16 -32.71 -6.23 -22.74
N SER A 17 -32.84 -5.41 -21.68
CA SER A 17 -33.35 -4.03 -21.75
C SER A 17 -32.42 -3.11 -22.56
N PHE A 18 -31.10 -3.20 -22.33
CA PHE A 18 -30.09 -2.41 -23.04
C PHE A 18 -29.98 -2.78 -24.53
N ARG A 19 -30.08 -4.07 -24.87
CA ARG A 19 -30.16 -4.52 -26.29
C ARG A 19 -31.44 -4.08 -26.98
N THR A 20 -32.55 -3.95 -26.24
CA THR A 20 -33.84 -3.58 -26.84
C THR A 20 -33.91 -2.07 -27.10
N GLN A 21 -33.33 -1.24 -26.23
CA GLN A 21 -33.26 0.22 -26.43
C GLN A 21 -32.42 0.66 -27.64
N ASN A 22 -31.42 -0.13 -28.05
CA ASN A 22 -30.63 0.15 -29.27
C ASN A 22 -31.27 -0.32 -30.59
N SER A 23 -32.53 -0.81 -30.57
CA SER A 23 -33.19 -1.32 -31.80
C SER A 23 -34.57 -0.73 -32.11
N GLN A 24 -35.12 0.17 -31.31
CA GLN A 24 -36.42 0.80 -31.62
C GLN A 24 -36.49 2.28 -31.23
N GLU A 25 -35.97 3.15 -32.10
CA GLU A 25 -36.62 4.44 -32.33
C GLU A 25 -37.85 4.24 -33.23
N SER A 26 -39.05 4.18 -32.64
CA SER A 26 -40.25 4.81 -33.24
C SER A 26 -41.43 4.78 -32.27
N MET A 27 -41.94 5.97 -31.98
CA MET A 27 -43.34 6.34 -31.67
C MET A 27 -44.29 5.24 -31.16
N VAL A 28 -44.91 5.49 -30.00
CA VAL A 28 -46.37 5.67 -29.85
C VAL A 28 -46.66 6.23 -28.45
N SER A 29 -47.27 7.41 -28.42
CA SER A 29 -47.99 7.98 -27.27
C SER A 29 -49.29 7.23 -27.05
N PHE A 30 -49.69 6.89 -25.81
CA PHE A 30 -51.11 6.76 -25.47
C PHE A 30 -51.38 6.94 -23.97
N GLU A 31 -52.66 7.18 -23.71
CA GLU A 31 -53.26 8.01 -22.69
C GLU A 31 -53.38 7.41 -21.29
N LYS A 32 -53.52 8.36 -20.37
CA LYS A 32 -53.80 8.26 -18.95
C LYS A 32 -55.30 7.98 -18.74
N HIS A 33 -55.65 6.85 -18.13
CA HIS A 33 -57.00 6.62 -17.58
C HIS A 33 -56.94 6.17 -16.13
N THR A 34 -57.23 7.12 -15.25
CA THR A 34 -57.66 6.97 -13.87
C THR A 34 -59.08 6.38 -13.82
N ASN A 35 -59.29 5.30 -13.07
CA ASN A 35 -60.62 4.84 -12.64
C ASN A 35 -60.51 4.13 -11.30
N LEU A 36 -60.90 4.81 -10.21
CA LEU A 36 -61.26 4.19 -8.94
C LEU A 36 -62.57 4.84 -8.48
N SER A 37 -63.66 4.13 -8.78
CA SER A 37 -65.02 4.46 -8.38
C SER A 37 -65.28 4.00 -6.95
N GLN A 38 -65.71 4.98 -6.15
CA GLN A 38 -66.69 4.92 -5.06
C GLN A 38 -67.29 3.55 -4.73
N ILE A 39 -67.09 3.09 -3.49
CA ILE A 39 -67.98 2.15 -2.81
C ILE A 39 -68.65 2.90 -1.66
N SER A 40 -69.98 2.92 -1.74
CA SER A 40 -70.91 3.54 -0.82
C SER A 40 -71.07 2.75 0.48
N ALA A 41 -71.27 3.49 1.57
CA ALA A 41 -71.75 3.00 2.84
C ALA A 41 -73.18 2.47 2.73
N ASP A 42 -73.45 1.36 3.40
CA ASP A 42 -74.77 1.04 3.94
C ASP A 42 -74.60 0.39 5.32
N GLU A 43 -75.37 0.92 6.27
CA GLU A 43 -75.60 0.42 7.61
C GLU A 43 -76.22 -0.98 7.58
N VAL A 44 -76.09 -1.77 8.67
CA VAL A 44 -77.23 -2.25 9.47
C VAL A 44 -76.82 -3.19 10.63
N THR A 45 -77.34 -2.82 11.81
CA THR A 45 -77.66 -3.59 13.04
C THR A 45 -76.60 -4.05 14.04
N GLN A 46 -76.75 -3.46 15.23
CA GLN A 46 -76.43 -4.00 16.55
C GLN A 46 -77.20 -5.29 16.86
N SER A 47 -76.53 -6.27 17.45
CA SER A 47 -77.12 -7.22 18.40
C SER A 47 -76.10 -7.59 19.48
N ASN A 48 -76.52 -7.46 20.74
CA ASN A 48 -75.74 -7.67 21.95
C ASN A 48 -75.50 -9.16 22.31
N SER A 49 -74.40 -9.34 23.05
CA SER A 49 -74.09 -10.36 24.07
C SER A 49 -73.69 -11.76 23.62
N ILE A 50 -72.48 -12.17 24.00
CA ILE A 50 -72.17 -13.04 25.15
C ILE A 50 -70.65 -12.95 25.42
N GLN A 51 -70.27 -12.78 26.68
CA GLN A 51 -68.87 -12.76 27.14
C GLN A 51 -68.27 -14.16 27.07
N ASP A 52 -67.10 -14.28 26.45
CA ASP A 52 -66.20 -15.42 26.57
C ASP A 52 -64.80 -14.89 26.94
N PRO A 53 -64.25 -15.15 28.14
CA PRO A 53 -62.99 -14.59 28.58
C PRO A 53 -61.85 -15.59 28.37
N SER A 54 -61.37 -15.75 27.13
CA SER A 54 -60.03 -16.30 26.86
C SER A 54 -59.65 -16.11 25.39
N ASN A 55 -59.40 -14.88 24.98
CA ASN A 55 -58.49 -14.59 23.88
C ASN A 55 -58.01 -13.15 24.04
N SER A 56 -56.85 -12.95 24.66
CA SER A 56 -56.12 -11.69 24.50
C SER A 56 -55.63 -11.66 23.05
N LEU A 57 -56.52 -11.23 22.15
CA LEU A 57 -56.17 -10.83 20.81
C LEU A 57 -55.16 -9.70 20.98
N PHE A 58 -53.87 -10.00 20.80
CA PHE A 58 -52.87 -8.97 20.57
C PHE A 58 -53.38 -8.20 19.35
N THR A 59 -53.89 -7.00 19.60
CA THR A 59 -54.15 -6.04 18.54
C THR A 59 -52.78 -5.46 18.25
N GLU A 60 -52.07 -6.08 17.31
CA GLU A 60 -50.84 -5.50 16.77
C GLU A 60 -51.16 -4.08 16.31
N ASP A 61 -50.34 -3.13 16.77
CA ASP A 61 -50.48 -1.73 16.38
C ASP A 61 -50.24 -1.67 14.86
N PRO A 62 -51.23 -1.27 14.05
CA PRO A 62 -51.08 -1.20 12.60
C PRO A 62 -49.93 -0.29 12.16
N ASN A 63 -49.50 0.65 13.03
CA ASN A 63 -48.35 1.50 12.76
C ASN A 63 -47.02 0.76 12.93
N ALA A 64 -46.92 -0.18 13.88
CA ALA A 64 -45.72 -0.98 14.09
C ALA A 64 -45.48 -1.90 12.89
N LEU A 65 -46.54 -2.57 12.41
CA LEU A 65 -46.45 -3.46 11.24
C LEU A 65 -46.10 -2.70 9.95
N LEU A 66 -46.56 -1.45 9.82
CA LEU A 66 -46.19 -0.58 8.71
C LEU A 66 -44.73 -0.09 8.80
N GLU A 67 -44.19 0.08 10.00
CA GLU A 67 -42.80 0.53 10.22
C GLU A 67 -41.82 -0.60 9.91
N VAL A 68 -42.10 -1.82 10.37
CA VAL A 68 -41.36 -3.04 10.00
C VAL A 68 -41.31 -3.20 8.49
N GLN A 69 -42.48 -3.09 7.81
CA GLN A 69 -42.54 -3.25 6.36
C GLN A 69 -41.74 -2.19 5.61
N LYS A 70 -41.66 -0.96 6.14
CA LYS A 70 -40.84 0.08 5.54
C LYS A 70 -39.36 -0.18 5.71
N ASN A 71 -38.94 -0.69 6.86
CA ASN A 71 -37.54 -1.01 7.13
C ASN A 71 -37.10 -2.15 6.21
N ALA A 72 -37.83 -3.28 6.17
CA ALA A 72 -37.50 -4.39 5.28
C ALA A 72 -37.46 -3.98 3.79
N GLN A 73 -38.35 -3.07 3.38
CA GLN A 73 -38.34 -2.54 2.01
C GLN A 73 -37.16 -1.58 1.73
N GLN A 74 -36.65 -0.88 2.76
CA GLN A 74 -35.46 -0.06 2.66
C GLN A 74 -34.22 -0.93 2.52
N GLU A 75 -34.02 -1.92 3.39
CA GLU A 75 -32.89 -2.87 3.29
C GLU A 75 -32.88 -3.60 1.93
N ALA A 76 -34.07 -3.98 1.44
CA ALA A 76 -34.22 -4.55 0.10
C ALA A 76 -33.76 -3.60 -1.03
N SER A 77 -33.96 -2.29 -0.87
CA SER A 77 -33.49 -1.26 -1.81
C SER A 77 -31.98 -1.10 -1.74
N ASP A 78 -31.40 -1.16 -0.55
CA ASP A 78 -29.96 -0.97 -0.33
C ASP A 78 -29.17 -2.15 -0.93
N ILE A 79 -29.67 -3.38 -0.81
CA ILE A 79 -29.14 -4.56 -1.52
C ILE A 79 -29.20 -4.37 -3.05
N GLU A 80 -30.30 -3.81 -3.58
CA GLU A 80 -30.44 -3.58 -5.02
C GLU A 80 -29.44 -2.54 -5.54
N GLU A 81 -29.29 -1.42 -4.82
CA GLU A 81 -28.32 -0.37 -5.15
C GLU A 81 -26.88 -0.91 -5.10
N LEU A 82 -26.54 -1.68 -4.06
CA LEU A 82 -25.26 -2.34 -3.94
C LEU A 82 -24.98 -3.26 -5.14
N ARG A 83 -25.95 -4.08 -5.54
CA ARG A 83 -25.81 -5.00 -6.68
C ARG A 83 -25.63 -4.28 -8.01
N VAL A 84 -26.34 -3.17 -8.22
CA VAL A 84 -26.19 -2.35 -9.42
C VAL A 84 -24.78 -1.76 -9.48
N SER A 85 -24.18 -1.42 -8.34
CA SER A 85 -22.82 -0.88 -8.28
C SER A 85 -21.73 -1.86 -8.76
N TYR A 86 -22.01 -3.16 -8.78
CA TYR A 86 -21.06 -4.18 -9.22
C TYR A 86 -21.00 -4.38 -10.74
N ILE A 87 -21.90 -3.76 -11.49
CA ILE A 87 -22.01 -3.93 -12.94
C ILE A 87 -21.10 -2.90 -13.63
N ASP A 88 -20.13 -3.38 -14.39
CA ASP A 88 -19.23 -2.51 -15.16
C ASP A 88 -19.89 -1.97 -16.45
N GLU A 89 -19.14 -1.15 -17.19
CA GLU A 89 -19.60 -0.54 -18.45
C GLU A 89 -19.90 -1.55 -19.57
N ASN A 90 -19.30 -2.74 -19.52
CA ASN A 90 -19.55 -3.85 -20.44
C ASN A 90 -20.74 -4.70 -19.98
N GLY A 91 -21.30 -4.37 -18.82
CA GLY A 91 -22.30 -5.17 -18.16
C GLY A 91 -21.72 -6.49 -17.70
N GLU A 92 -20.46 -6.56 -17.25
CA GLU A 92 -19.89 -7.70 -16.51
C GLU A 92 -19.90 -7.38 -15.01
N ILE A 93 -19.96 -8.41 -14.17
CA ILE A 93 -19.84 -8.27 -12.71
C ILE A 93 -18.55 -8.95 -12.26
N MET A 94 -17.73 -8.23 -11.49
CA MET A 94 -16.54 -8.78 -10.83
C MET A 94 -16.65 -8.56 -9.32
N LEU A 95 -16.64 -9.64 -8.54
CA LEU A 95 -16.75 -9.59 -7.08
C LEU A 95 -15.53 -10.23 -6.43
N ASN A 96 -14.91 -9.52 -5.50
CA ASN A 96 -13.89 -10.07 -4.60
C ASN A 96 -14.48 -10.44 -3.23
N SER A 97 -13.65 -10.90 -2.30
CA SER A 97 -14.09 -11.27 -0.95
C SER A 97 -14.68 -10.09 -0.16
N ALA A 98 -14.15 -8.88 -0.33
CA ALA A 98 -14.68 -7.69 0.33
C ALA A 98 -16.08 -7.30 -0.20
N ASP A 99 -16.32 -7.47 -1.49
CA ASP A 99 -17.65 -7.24 -2.07
C ASP A 99 -18.68 -8.23 -1.52
N ILE A 100 -18.31 -9.52 -1.44
CA ILE A 100 -19.17 -10.54 -0.83
C ILE A 100 -19.41 -10.26 0.66
N ALA A 101 -18.40 -9.78 1.39
CA ALA A 101 -18.56 -9.40 2.80
C ALA A 101 -19.56 -8.25 2.98
N LYS A 102 -19.57 -7.26 2.08
CA LYS A 102 -20.58 -6.19 2.07
C LYS A 102 -21.98 -6.76 1.82
N GLU A 103 -22.15 -7.62 0.82
CA GLU A 103 -23.44 -8.30 0.59
C GLU A 103 -23.90 -9.07 1.83
N ILE A 104 -23.01 -9.79 2.53
CA ILE A 104 -23.37 -10.49 3.78
C ILE A 104 -23.92 -9.51 4.82
N THR A 105 -23.33 -8.32 4.97
CA THR A 105 -23.83 -7.30 5.89
C THR A 105 -25.25 -6.87 5.52
N GLU A 106 -25.48 -6.44 4.29
CA GLU A 106 -26.80 -5.96 3.84
C GLU A 106 -27.88 -7.07 3.93
N TRP A 107 -27.54 -8.31 3.57
CA TRP A 107 -28.46 -9.44 3.73
C TRP A 107 -28.73 -9.80 5.20
N GLY A 108 -27.76 -9.56 6.09
CA GLY A 108 -27.93 -9.70 7.53
C GLY A 108 -28.93 -8.67 8.08
N ASP A 109 -28.78 -7.40 7.64
CA ASP A 109 -29.68 -6.32 8.04
C ASP A 109 -31.11 -6.56 7.53
N LEU A 110 -31.27 -7.04 6.29
CA LEU A 110 -32.57 -7.47 5.77
C LEU A 110 -33.18 -8.64 6.58
N LEU A 111 -32.37 -9.61 7.00
CA LEU A 111 -32.84 -10.73 7.83
C LEU A 111 -33.34 -10.27 9.19
N ASP A 112 -32.69 -9.28 9.79
CA ASP A 112 -33.10 -8.69 11.06
C ASP A 112 -34.38 -7.83 10.90
N ALA A 113 -34.60 -7.25 9.73
CA ALA A 113 -35.78 -6.45 9.42
C ALA A 113 -37.03 -7.29 9.04
N LEU A 114 -36.86 -8.49 8.48
CA LEU A 114 -37.97 -9.34 8.02
C LEU A 114 -38.72 -10.04 9.17
N GLU A 115 -40.04 -9.83 9.25
CA GLU A 115 -40.92 -10.59 10.14
C GLU A 115 -41.47 -11.89 9.50
N THR A 116 -42.12 -12.73 10.32
CA THR A 116 -42.68 -14.01 9.85
C THR A 116 -43.80 -13.76 8.84
N GLU A 117 -43.68 -14.32 7.63
CA GLU A 117 -44.62 -14.17 6.49
C GLU A 117 -44.49 -12.88 5.66
N GLU A 118 -43.51 -12.02 5.94
CA GLU A 118 -43.25 -10.85 5.10
C GLU A 118 -42.59 -11.21 3.75
N ILE A 119 -42.93 -10.47 2.70
CA ILE A 119 -42.34 -10.59 1.36
C ILE A 119 -41.92 -9.20 0.88
N VAL A 120 -40.62 -9.02 0.64
CA VAL A 120 -40.07 -7.83 -0.02
C VAL A 120 -39.71 -8.14 -1.47
N VAL A 121 -39.39 -7.11 -2.25
CA VAL A 121 -38.97 -7.24 -3.65
C VAL A 121 -37.60 -6.61 -3.80
N ILE A 122 -36.64 -7.38 -4.32
CA ILE A 122 -35.30 -6.92 -4.70
C ILE A 122 -35.19 -7.11 -6.22
N GLY A 123 -35.14 -6.02 -6.98
CA GLY A 123 -35.29 -6.04 -8.43
C GLY A 123 -36.61 -6.69 -8.86
N GLU A 124 -36.56 -7.86 -9.50
CA GLU A 124 -37.76 -8.62 -9.91
C GLU A 124 -38.07 -9.84 -9.02
N THR A 125 -37.25 -10.09 -7.99
CA THR A 125 -37.38 -11.29 -7.16
C THR A 125 -38.13 -10.98 -5.87
N LYS A 126 -39.11 -11.84 -5.56
CA LYS A 126 -39.79 -11.83 -4.28
C LYS A 126 -38.96 -12.59 -3.26
N VAL A 127 -38.62 -11.92 -2.17
CA VAL A 127 -37.77 -12.44 -1.11
C VAL A 127 -38.62 -12.55 0.15
N ASP A 128 -38.70 -13.76 0.68
CA ASP A 128 -39.25 -14.04 2.02
C ASP A 128 -38.09 -14.41 2.98
N LEU A 129 -38.41 -14.57 4.27
CA LEU A 129 -37.43 -14.93 5.29
C LEU A 129 -36.64 -16.21 4.95
N SER A 130 -37.29 -17.22 4.38
CA SER A 130 -36.62 -18.48 4.02
C SER A 130 -35.64 -18.27 2.87
N PHE A 131 -36.00 -17.43 1.90
CA PHE A 131 -35.13 -17.08 0.80
C PHE A 131 -33.92 -16.29 1.26
N ALA A 132 -34.12 -15.26 2.09
CA ALA A 132 -33.03 -14.44 2.61
C ALA A 132 -32.02 -15.27 3.44
N GLN A 133 -32.50 -16.24 4.23
CA GLN A 133 -31.63 -17.14 4.99
C GLN A 133 -30.79 -18.06 4.09
N GLU A 134 -31.38 -18.55 2.99
CA GLU A 134 -30.66 -19.36 2.00
C GLU A 134 -29.58 -18.54 1.30
N GLU A 135 -29.90 -17.32 0.86
CA GLU A 135 -28.95 -16.42 0.19
C GLU A 135 -27.79 -16.05 1.13
N PHE A 136 -28.07 -15.62 2.36
CA PHE A 136 -27.06 -15.30 3.36
C PHE A 136 -26.09 -16.46 3.59
N SER A 137 -26.62 -17.69 3.76
CA SER A 137 -25.79 -18.90 3.95
C SER A 137 -24.89 -19.20 2.74
N VAL A 138 -25.34 -18.87 1.53
CA VAL A 138 -24.54 -19.02 0.31
C VAL A 138 -23.46 -17.96 0.21
N LEU A 139 -23.76 -16.72 0.57
CA LEU A 139 -22.76 -15.65 0.60
C LEU A 139 -21.64 -15.98 1.59
N GLU A 140 -21.96 -16.47 2.80
CA GLU A 140 -20.95 -16.94 3.77
C GLU A 140 -20.07 -18.07 3.20
N SER A 141 -20.71 -19.04 2.55
CA SER A 141 -19.99 -20.16 1.90
C SER A 141 -19.09 -19.68 0.76
N THR A 142 -19.54 -18.66 0.03
CA THR A 142 -18.83 -18.06 -1.09
C THR A 142 -17.63 -17.24 -0.60
N LEU A 143 -17.83 -16.40 0.41
CA LEU A 143 -16.76 -15.64 1.06
C LEU A 143 -15.62 -16.56 1.48
N LYS A 144 -15.96 -17.66 2.15
CA LYS A 144 -14.97 -18.65 2.57
C LYS A 144 -14.18 -19.24 1.40
N ILE A 145 -14.84 -19.55 0.27
CA ILE A 145 -14.16 -20.05 -0.93
C ILE A 145 -13.20 -18.99 -1.48
N LEU A 146 -13.62 -17.72 -1.55
CA LEU A 146 -12.78 -16.64 -2.07
C LEU A 146 -11.57 -16.38 -1.17
N GLU A 147 -11.77 -16.34 0.16
CA GLU A 147 -10.68 -16.20 1.14
C GLU A 147 -9.68 -17.36 1.09
N GLU A 148 -10.16 -18.60 0.91
CA GLU A 148 -9.30 -19.79 0.83
C GLU A 148 -8.54 -19.90 -0.49
N SER A 149 -9.10 -19.40 -1.60
CA SER A 149 -8.57 -19.60 -2.95
C SER A 149 -7.95 -18.37 -3.59
N ASN A 150 -8.14 -17.19 -2.99
CA ASN A 150 -7.75 -15.88 -3.54
C ASN A 150 -8.29 -15.65 -4.98
N ASN A 151 -9.45 -16.21 -5.28
CA ASN A 151 -10.14 -16.00 -6.56
C ASN A 151 -11.04 -14.76 -6.49
N ILE A 152 -11.40 -14.25 -7.65
CA ILE A 152 -12.56 -13.37 -7.86
C ILE A 152 -13.69 -14.15 -8.54
N ILE A 153 -14.91 -13.66 -8.39
CA ILE A 153 -16.07 -14.14 -9.14
C ILE A 153 -16.25 -13.22 -10.33
N LYS A 154 -16.23 -13.79 -11.53
CA LYS A 154 -16.63 -13.11 -12.75
C LYS A 154 -17.99 -13.64 -13.20
N ILE A 155 -18.93 -12.74 -13.46
CA ILE A 155 -20.23 -13.06 -14.06
C ILE A 155 -20.34 -12.35 -15.40
N SER A 156 -20.31 -13.11 -16.48
CA SER A 156 -20.40 -12.62 -17.85
C SER A 156 -21.34 -13.53 -18.64
N ASP A 157 -22.25 -12.93 -19.41
CA ASP A 157 -23.33 -13.64 -20.13
C ASP A 157 -24.14 -14.63 -19.26
N GLY A 158 -24.32 -14.29 -17.97
CA GLY A 158 -25.01 -15.14 -16.99
C GLY A 158 -24.26 -16.43 -16.63
N GLN A 159 -22.99 -16.55 -16.99
CA GLN A 159 -22.09 -17.61 -16.50
C GLN A 159 -21.23 -17.08 -15.37
N LEU A 160 -21.19 -17.84 -14.27
CA LEU A 160 -20.28 -17.58 -13.16
C LEU A 160 -18.99 -18.37 -13.38
N THR A 161 -17.86 -17.67 -13.39
CA THR A 161 -16.51 -18.24 -13.35
C THR A 161 -15.79 -17.78 -12.10
N TYR A 162 -14.97 -18.67 -11.53
CA TYR A 162 -13.99 -18.31 -10.53
C TYR A 162 -12.67 -18.13 -11.26
N GLU A 163 -12.14 -16.92 -11.21
CA GLU A 163 -10.90 -16.57 -11.89
C GLU A 163 -9.89 -16.12 -10.86
N GLN A 164 -8.64 -16.53 -11.04
CA GLN A 164 -7.56 -15.87 -10.33
C GLN A 164 -7.47 -14.46 -10.89
N PRO A 165 -7.50 -13.40 -10.06
CA PRO A 165 -7.30 -12.05 -10.56
C PRO A 165 -5.98 -12.03 -11.32
N ILE A 166 -6.01 -11.55 -12.56
CA ILE A 166 -4.77 -11.25 -13.28
C ILE A 166 -4.21 -10.00 -12.63
N ILE A 167 -3.36 -10.19 -11.62
CA ILE A 167 -2.58 -9.11 -11.05
C ILE A 167 -1.64 -8.65 -12.18
N THR A 168 -1.99 -7.53 -12.79
CA THR A 168 -1.12 -6.91 -13.78
C THR A 168 -0.11 -6.12 -12.99
N ASP A 169 1.16 -6.54 -13.06
CA ASP A 169 2.23 -5.86 -12.34
C ASP A 169 2.29 -4.40 -12.79
N SER A 170 2.31 -3.46 -11.85
CA SER A 170 2.28 -2.04 -12.16
C SER A 170 3.43 -1.61 -13.08
N GLU A 171 4.57 -2.30 -13.00
CA GLU A 171 5.72 -2.08 -13.89
C GLU A 171 5.39 -2.35 -15.36
N SER A 172 4.44 -3.24 -15.65
CA SER A 172 4.09 -3.63 -17.02
C SER A 172 3.06 -2.72 -17.69
N LEU A 173 2.50 -1.76 -16.93
CA LEU A 173 1.49 -0.83 -17.40
C LEU A 173 2.12 0.40 -18.08
N THR A 174 1.47 0.91 -19.13
CA THR A 174 1.76 2.26 -19.65
C THR A 174 1.22 3.33 -18.70
N SER A 175 1.77 4.56 -18.66
CA SER A 175 1.24 5.70 -17.87
C SER A 175 -0.28 5.78 -17.90
N GLN A 176 -0.85 5.88 -19.09
CA GLN A 176 -2.29 6.04 -19.29
C GLN A 176 -3.10 4.87 -18.72
N ALA A 177 -2.58 3.65 -18.81
CA ALA A 177 -3.25 2.47 -18.29
C ALA A 177 -3.17 2.41 -16.75
N PHE A 178 -2.04 2.79 -16.17
CA PHE A 178 -1.87 2.90 -14.72
C PHE A 178 -2.78 3.99 -14.14
N GLU A 179 -2.83 5.16 -14.79
CA GLU A 179 -3.70 6.28 -14.42
C GLU A 179 -5.17 5.90 -14.53
N THR A 180 -5.62 5.36 -15.67
CA THR A 180 -7.02 4.94 -15.87
C THR A 180 -7.44 3.90 -14.82
N LEU A 181 -6.57 2.92 -14.54
CA LEU A 181 -6.82 1.91 -13.51
C LEU A 181 -6.97 2.56 -12.12
N THR A 182 -6.10 3.51 -11.80
CA THR A 182 -6.08 4.16 -10.49
C THR A 182 -7.22 5.16 -10.33
N GLU A 183 -7.60 5.88 -11.39
CA GLU A 183 -8.75 6.79 -11.41
C GLU A 183 -10.08 6.04 -11.23
N ALA A 184 -10.21 4.86 -11.84
CA ALA A 184 -11.35 3.98 -11.60
C ALA A 184 -11.45 3.56 -10.12
N LEU A 185 -10.30 3.43 -9.44
CA LEU A 185 -10.23 3.13 -8.00
C LEU A 185 -10.43 4.37 -7.12
N SER A 186 -10.08 5.58 -7.60
CA SER A 186 -10.17 6.82 -6.83
C SER A 186 -11.58 7.41 -6.71
N LEU A 187 -12.56 6.88 -7.45
CA LEU A 187 -13.99 7.18 -7.25
C LEU A 187 -14.50 6.91 -5.81
N TYR A 188 -13.68 6.25 -4.97
CA TYR A 188 -14.00 5.88 -3.60
C TYR A 188 -13.28 6.71 -2.50
N SER A 189 -12.41 7.69 -2.81
CA SER A 189 -11.73 8.49 -1.78
C SER A 189 -11.18 9.83 -2.31
N GLU A 190 -11.45 10.93 -1.60
CA GLU A 190 -10.92 12.27 -1.89
C GLU A 190 -9.39 12.35 -1.62
N GLU A 191 -8.65 13.02 -2.51
CA GLU A 191 -7.25 13.51 -2.39
C GLU A 191 -6.06 12.51 -2.32
N ILE A 192 -6.12 11.33 -2.94
CA ILE A 192 -4.94 10.43 -3.04
C ILE A 192 -4.06 10.81 -4.24
N PRO A 193 -2.74 11.04 -4.08
CA PRO A 193 -1.84 11.33 -5.21
C PRO A 193 -1.58 10.09 -6.08
N ILE A 194 -1.65 10.28 -7.40
CA ILE A 194 -1.35 9.26 -8.44
C ILE A 194 -0.12 9.72 -9.23
N ILE A 195 0.90 8.86 -9.30
CA ILE A 195 2.20 9.17 -9.91
C ILE A 195 2.57 8.07 -10.90
N SER A 196 2.61 8.41 -12.19
CA SER A 196 3.17 7.55 -13.25
C SER A 196 4.70 7.69 -13.33
N THR A 197 5.39 6.58 -13.59
CA THR A 197 6.86 6.56 -13.73
C THR A 197 7.34 6.47 -15.17
N THR A 198 6.45 6.17 -16.13
CA THR A 198 6.77 5.91 -17.54
C THR A 198 7.12 7.17 -18.36
N ASP A 199 6.62 8.36 -17.99
CA ASP A 199 6.92 9.61 -18.72
C ASP A 199 8.10 10.38 -18.12
N SER A 200 8.86 11.09 -18.97
CA SER A 200 9.87 12.04 -18.55
C SER A 200 9.21 13.18 -17.76
N ALA A 201 9.37 13.15 -16.43
CA ALA A 201 9.11 14.20 -15.44
C ALA A 201 7.72 14.90 -15.32
N GLU A 202 6.68 14.67 -16.14
CA GLU A 202 5.68 15.76 -16.30
C GLU A 202 4.29 15.65 -15.65
N GLU A 203 3.81 14.53 -15.09
CA GLU A 203 2.41 14.48 -14.58
C GLU A 203 2.26 13.88 -13.16
N ILE A 204 2.00 14.75 -12.19
CA ILE A 204 1.36 14.40 -10.91
C ILE A 204 -0.09 14.86 -11.03
N ILE A 205 -1.02 13.90 -11.18
CA ILE A 205 -2.45 14.19 -11.28
C ILE A 205 -3.02 14.16 -9.86
N LYS A 206 -3.66 15.26 -9.45
CA LYS A 206 -4.43 15.30 -8.20
C LYS A 206 -5.79 14.63 -8.44
N ALA A 207 -6.27 13.86 -7.46
CA ALA A 207 -7.55 13.17 -7.52
C ALA A 207 -8.77 14.08 -7.79
N ASP A 208 -8.65 15.40 -7.59
CA ASP A 208 -9.70 16.38 -7.88
C ASP A 208 -9.77 16.81 -9.35
N GLY A 209 -8.94 16.23 -10.23
CA GLY A 209 -8.87 16.58 -11.65
C GLY A 209 -8.33 17.98 -11.91
N THR A 210 -7.74 18.64 -10.91
CA THR A 210 -7.06 19.93 -11.13
C THR A 210 -5.78 19.73 -11.93
N ALA A 211 -5.50 20.72 -12.79
CA ALA A 211 -4.38 20.68 -13.72
C ALA A 211 -3.06 20.34 -13.00
N PRO A 212 -2.19 19.52 -13.62
CA PRO A 212 -0.96 19.07 -13.00
C PRO A 212 -0.12 20.26 -12.52
N ILE A 213 0.50 20.10 -11.34
CA ILE A 213 1.55 21.01 -10.92
C ILE A 213 2.71 20.80 -11.89
N LEU A 214 2.88 21.72 -12.83
CA LEU A 214 4.05 21.78 -13.72
C LEU A 214 5.31 21.92 -12.85
N VAL A 215 5.97 20.79 -12.58
CA VAL A 215 7.34 20.78 -12.10
C VAL A 215 8.19 21.15 -13.29
N ASN A 216 8.71 22.38 -13.34
CA ASN A 216 9.48 22.89 -14.47
C ASN A 216 10.76 22.06 -14.65
N PRO A 217 10.85 21.16 -15.64
CA PRO A 217 12.01 20.33 -15.87
C PRO A 217 12.93 21.10 -16.79
N GLU A 218 13.63 22.11 -16.27
CA GLU A 218 14.79 22.65 -16.99
C GLU A 218 15.93 21.62 -16.94
N THR A 219 15.80 20.60 -17.80
CA THR A 219 16.84 19.77 -18.42
C THR A 219 18.15 19.66 -17.63
N LEU A 220 18.24 18.68 -16.72
CA LEU A 220 19.51 18.15 -16.24
C LEU A 220 20.10 17.21 -17.30
N ASP A 221 20.46 17.75 -18.46
CA ASP A 221 21.41 17.11 -19.37
C ASP A 221 22.82 17.40 -18.84
N VAL A 222 23.08 17.02 -17.57
CA VAL A 222 24.37 17.25 -16.93
C VAL A 222 25.27 16.10 -17.35
N PRO A 223 26.28 16.33 -18.20
CA PRO A 223 27.26 15.30 -18.49
C PRO A 223 27.91 14.87 -17.18
N PHE A 224 27.99 13.55 -16.95
CA PHE A 224 28.80 12.91 -15.91
C PHE A 224 30.19 13.57 -15.87
N GLN A 225 30.38 14.55 -14.98
CA GLN A 225 31.68 15.18 -14.77
C GLN A 225 32.23 14.64 -13.47
N ASP A 226 33.29 13.84 -13.57
CA ASP A 226 34.16 13.52 -12.44
C ASP A 226 34.55 14.83 -11.76
N ILE A 227 34.10 15.03 -10.51
CA ILE A 227 34.59 16.12 -9.69
C ILE A 227 36.06 15.83 -9.44
N LYS A 228 36.94 16.40 -10.27
CA LYS A 228 38.31 16.66 -9.84
C LYS A 228 38.23 17.76 -8.80
N THR A 229 38.11 17.38 -7.54
CA THR A 229 38.35 18.28 -6.43
C THR A 229 39.82 18.69 -6.51
N ASP A 230 40.07 19.89 -7.04
CA ASP A 230 41.35 20.58 -6.91
C ASP A 230 41.53 20.90 -5.42
N GLU A 231 42.06 19.92 -4.70
CA GLU A 231 42.32 19.88 -3.26
C GLU A 231 41.09 19.65 -2.36
N PRO A 232 41.10 18.60 -1.51
CA PRO A 232 40.06 18.42 -0.50
C PRO A 232 40.10 19.61 0.46
N ILE A 233 38.99 20.34 0.57
CA ILE A 233 38.82 21.37 1.60
C ILE A 233 38.69 20.62 2.93
N VAL A 234 39.82 20.33 3.57
CA VAL A 234 39.85 19.78 4.93
C VAL A 234 39.34 20.90 5.86
N PRO A 235 38.22 20.71 6.57
CA PRO A 235 37.76 21.69 7.53
C PRO A 235 38.86 21.92 8.57
N THR A 236 39.34 23.14 8.70
CA THR A 236 40.42 23.49 9.66
C THR A 236 39.96 23.43 11.12
N SER A 237 38.69 23.14 11.35
CA SER A 237 38.09 22.91 12.66
C SER A 237 36.82 22.06 12.49
N PRO A 238 36.50 21.12 13.39
CA PRO A 238 35.15 20.57 13.48
C PRO A 238 34.23 21.75 13.76
N THR A 239 33.47 22.17 12.76
CA THR A 239 32.38 23.13 12.97
C THR A 239 31.40 22.42 13.89
N GLU A 240 31.05 23.03 15.02
CA GLU A 240 30.05 22.45 15.92
C GLU A 240 28.82 22.04 15.08
N PRO A 241 28.27 20.84 15.27
CA PRO A 241 27.13 20.36 14.50
C PRO A 241 26.02 21.41 14.61
N ILE A 242 25.62 21.96 13.46
CA ILE A 242 24.50 22.91 13.40
C ILE A 242 23.26 22.08 13.70
N ILE A 243 22.70 22.29 14.89
CA ILE A 243 21.45 21.65 15.30
C ILE A 243 20.33 22.35 14.53
N LEU A 244 19.85 21.70 13.47
CA LEU A 244 18.67 22.13 12.75
C LEU A 244 17.42 21.68 13.55
N GLU A 245 16.65 22.64 14.07
CA GLU A 245 15.32 22.41 14.64
C GLU A 245 14.30 22.19 13.51
N ILE A 246 14.41 21.05 12.81
CA ILE A 246 13.48 20.70 11.73
C ILE A 246 12.50 19.68 12.28
N ASN A 247 11.25 20.12 12.43
CA ASN A 247 10.13 19.28 12.86
C ASN A 247 9.39 18.75 11.62
N VAL A 248 10.14 18.24 10.65
CA VAL A 248 9.59 17.83 9.35
C VAL A 248 9.93 16.37 9.11
N ASN A 249 8.88 15.58 8.87
CA ASN A 249 9.00 14.18 8.54
C ASN A 249 8.72 13.99 7.05
N PHE A 250 9.70 13.43 6.34
CA PHE A 250 9.60 13.12 4.93
C PHE A 250 9.77 11.63 4.71
N LEU A 251 9.13 11.12 3.66
CA LEU A 251 9.47 9.85 3.05
C LEU A 251 10.28 10.11 1.78
N LEU A 252 11.38 9.38 1.64
CA LEU A 252 12.06 9.24 0.35
C LEU A 252 11.60 7.95 -0.30
N LEU A 253 11.13 8.04 -1.54
CA LEU A 253 10.59 6.91 -2.28
C LEU A 253 11.45 6.67 -3.51
N THR A 254 11.68 5.41 -3.88
CA THR A 254 12.29 5.06 -5.16
C THR A 254 11.31 4.28 -6.02
N SER A 255 11.40 4.44 -7.33
CA SER A 255 10.56 3.70 -8.28
C SER A 255 11.30 3.46 -9.59
N TYR A 256 11.02 2.36 -10.27
CA TYR A 256 11.54 2.07 -11.61
C TYR A 256 10.75 0.94 -12.27
N ILE A 257 10.67 0.97 -13.60
CA ILE A 257 10.05 -0.08 -14.40
C ILE A 257 11.11 -1.11 -14.77
N SER A 258 10.87 -2.38 -14.46
CA SER A 258 11.76 -3.45 -14.87
C SER A 258 11.84 -3.52 -16.40
N ASP A 259 13.04 -3.80 -16.92
CA ASP A 259 13.36 -3.91 -18.36
C ASP A 259 13.34 -2.60 -19.18
N GLU A 260 12.94 -1.47 -18.61
CA GLU A 260 13.05 -0.16 -19.26
C GLU A 260 14.31 0.60 -18.82
N GLN A 261 14.97 1.28 -19.77
CA GLN A 261 16.19 2.02 -19.45
C GLN A 261 15.90 3.39 -18.88
N ARG A 262 16.63 3.75 -17.81
CA ARG A 262 16.61 5.10 -17.20
C ARG A 262 15.26 5.57 -16.65
N THR A 263 14.37 4.66 -16.27
CA THR A 263 13.06 4.97 -15.65
C THR A 263 13.13 5.21 -14.14
N GLY A 264 14.31 5.03 -13.55
CA GLY A 264 14.53 5.13 -12.11
C GLY A 264 14.40 6.57 -11.61
N LYS A 265 13.54 6.75 -10.61
CA LYS A 265 13.22 8.04 -10.00
C LYS A 265 13.35 7.97 -8.47
N VAL A 266 13.63 9.12 -7.88
CA VAL A 266 13.62 9.35 -6.43
C VAL A 266 12.66 10.49 -6.12
N TRP A 267 11.73 10.25 -5.20
CA TRP A 267 10.67 11.16 -4.82
C TRP A 267 10.83 11.59 -3.36
N VAL A 268 10.34 12.79 -3.04
CA VAL A 268 10.20 13.29 -1.68
C VAL A 268 8.71 13.46 -1.40
N MET A 269 8.23 12.87 -0.31
CA MET A 269 6.84 12.96 0.12
C MET A 269 6.78 13.50 1.56
N PRO A 270 6.22 14.70 1.78
CA PRO A 270 5.94 15.19 3.13
C PRO A 270 4.86 14.33 3.81
N LEU A 271 5.11 13.89 5.04
CA LEU A 271 4.11 13.07 5.77
C LEU A 271 2.84 13.84 6.14
N GLU A 272 2.96 15.14 6.39
CA GLU A 272 1.82 15.98 6.76
C GLU A 272 0.88 16.25 5.57
N ASP A 273 1.41 16.21 4.35
CA ASP A 273 0.67 16.51 3.13
C ASP A 273 1.24 15.71 1.93
N PRO A 274 0.83 14.43 1.78
CA PRO A 274 1.27 13.59 0.68
C PRO A 274 0.96 14.16 -0.71
N SER A 275 -0.01 15.07 -0.83
CA SER A 275 -0.34 15.75 -2.09
C SER A 275 0.79 16.66 -2.61
N LYS A 276 1.75 17.01 -1.74
CA LYS A 276 2.97 17.77 -2.06
C LYS A 276 4.16 16.88 -2.44
N THR A 277 3.91 15.60 -2.75
CA THR A 277 4.97 14.72 -3.27
C THR A 277 5.60 15.34 -4.51
N CYS A 278 6.92 15.33 -4.60
CA CYS A 278 7.66 15.87 -5.74
C CYS A 278 8.81 14.96 -6.17
N LEU A 279 9.18 15.07 -7.45
CA LEU A 279 10.35 14.40 -8.02
C LEU A 279 11.62 15.12 -7.54
N LEU A 280 12.53 14.40 -6.90
CA LEU A 280 13.82 14.93 -6.45
C LEU A 280 14.92 14.70 -7.48
N LEU A 281 15.05 13.47 -7.97
CA LEU A 281 16.07 13.07 -8.95
C LEU A 281 15.51 12.00 -9.89
N GLU A 282 16.01 11.97 -11.12
CA GLU A 282 15.62 11.01 -12.15
C GLU A 282 16.82 10.55 -13.00
N GLY A 283 16.57 9.62 -13.93
CA GLY A 283 17.57 9.11 -14.85
C GLY A 283 18.40 7.93 -14.31
N PHE A 284 18.03 7.39 -13.15
CA PHE A 284 18.60 6.16 -12.62
C PHE A 284 18.08 4.95 -13.37
N GLN A 285 18.77 3.82 -13.25
CA GLN A 285 18.31 2.60 -13.89
C GLN A 285 17.41 1.75 -13.00
N ALA A 286 17.84 1.48 -11.76
CA ALA A 286 17.11 0.70 -10.77
C ALA A 286 17.48 1.19 -9.35
N PRO A 287 17.00 2.37 -8.91
CA PRO A 287 17.22 2.89 -7.57
C PRO A 287 16.50 2.02 -6.54
N LEU A 288 17.25 1.22 -5.78
CA LEU A 288 16.70 0.25 -4.82
C LEU A 288 16.58 0.79 -3.40
N ALA A 289 17.35 1.82 -3.06
CA ALA A 289 17.33 2.41 -1.73
C ALA A 289 17.86 3.84 -1.73
N THR A 290 17.47 4.57 -0.70
CA THR A 290 18.05 5.86 -0.33
C THR A 290 18.39 5.87 1.15
N CYS A 291 19.38 6.69 1.53
CA CYS A 291 19.67 7.00 2.91
C CYS A 291 20.27 8.40 3.01
N ILE A 292 20.02 9.09 4.13
CA ILE A 292 20.50 10.45 4.37
C ILE A 292 21.50 10.46 5.53
N ASP A 293 22.61 11.17 5.35
CA ASP A 293 23.43 11.70 6.44
C ASP A 293 22.85 13.04 6.88
N THR A 294 22.12 13.05 7.99
CA THR A 294 21.45 14.26 8.51
C THR A 294 22.42 15.23 9.17
N VAL A 295 23.61 14.78 9.54
CA VAL A 295 24.64 15.62 10.18
C VAL A 295 25.38 16.44 9.13
N HIS A 296 25.70 15.81 8.00
CA HIS A 296 26.50 16.41 6.93
C HIS A 296 25.70 16.80 5.69
N LEU A 297 24.38 16.58 5.71
CA LEU A 297 23.43 16.89 4.64
C LEU A 297 23.83 16.27 3.30
N TYR A 298 24.03 14.94 3.31
CA TYR A 298 24.24 14.15 2.10
C TYR A 298 23.12 13.15 1.89
N LEU A 299 22.63 13.05 0.66
CA LEU A 299 21.75 11.98 0.18
C LEU A 299 22.58 10.93 -0.56
N TYR A 300 22.40 9.67 -0.21
CA TYR A 300 22.96 8.54 -0.94
C TYR A 300 21.84 7.80 -1.68
N ILE A 301 22.11 7.47 -2.94
CA ILE A 301 21.19 6.70 -3.80
C ILE A 301 21.90 5.43 -4.23
N VAL A 302 21.26 4.30 -3.92
CA VAL A 302 21.72 2.97 -4.31
C VAL A 302 21.04 2.60 -5.63
N ASP A 303 21.77 2.71 -6.73
CA ASP A 303 21.30 2.28 -8.05
C ASP A 303 21.90 0.91 -8.39
N TYR A 304 21.06 -0.08 -8.66
CA TYR A 304 21.51 -1.42 -8.99
C TYR A 304 21.95 -1.57 -10.45
N GLY A 305 21.68 -0.55 -11.28
CA GLY A 305 22.14 -0.47 -12.66
C GLY A 305 21.42 -1.38 -13.64
N ALA A 306 21.84 -1.33 -14.91
CA ALA A 306 21.15 -2.04 -15.99
C ALA A 306 21.41 -3.54 -15.92
N ASN A 307 20.37 -4.33 -16.21
CA ASN A 307 20.41 -5.79 -16.22
C ASN A 307 20.95 -6.42 -14.94
N TYR A 308 20.91 -5.71 -13.81
CA TYR A 308 21.34 -6.25 -12.53
C TYR A 308 22.85 -6.61 -12.47
N GLU A 309 23.68 -6.00 -13.33
CA GLU A 309 25.11 -6.36 -13.44
C GLU A 309 26.10 -5.33 -12.87
N HIS A 310 25.83 -4.04 -13.06
CA HIS A 310 26.74 -2.93 -12.73
C HIS A 310 26.01 -1.78 -12.04
N GLY A 311 25.89 -1.85 -10.72
CA GLY A 311 25.31 -0.80 -9.88
C GLY A 311 26.36 0.12 -9.25
N SER A 312 25.86 1.19 -8.64
CA SER A 312 26.66 2.23 -8.01
C SER A 312 25.93 2.84 -6.81
N ILE A 313 26.69 3.46 -5.90
CA ILE A 313 26.15 4.37 -4.89
C ILE A 313 26.58 5.78 -5.25
N PHE A 314 25.61 6.67 -5.41
CA PHE A 314 25.81 8.08 -5.70
C PHE A 314 25.56 8.93 -4.46
N GLN A 315 26.41 9.92 -4.22
CA GLN A 315 26.30 10.89 -3.12
C GLN A 315 25.97 12.27 -3.68
N TYR A 316 24.93 12.89 -3.15
CA TYR A 316 24.47 14.24 -3.49
C TYR A 316 24.49 15.12 -2.25
N ALA A 317 24.95 16.36 -2.38
CA ALA A 317 24.76 17.37 -1.34
C ALA A 317 23.31 17.84 -1.36
N ILE A 318 22.67 17.92 -0.20
CA ILE A 318 21.27 18.34 -0.06
C ILE A 318 21.12 19.54 0.87
N ASP A 319 20.02 20.25 0.72
CA ASP A 319 19.50 21.19 1.70
C ASP A 319 18.21 20.62 2.27
N ILE A 320 18.02 20.78 3.59
CA ILE A 320 16.81 20.34 4.29
C ILE A 320 16.30 21.54 5.07
N ASP A 321 15.16 22.07 4.62
CA ASP A 321 14.42 23.12 5.33
C ASP A 321 12.95 22.68 5.43
N SER A 322 12.04 23.34 4.71
CA SER A 322 10.64 22.90 4.56
C SER A 322 10.46 21.80 3.50
N THR A 323 11.49 21.55 2.70
CA THR A 323 11.58 20.55 1.63
C THR A 323 12.99 19.94 1.63
N ILE A 324 13.18 18.84 0.92
CA ILE A 324 14.51 18.29 0.59
C ILE A 324 14.84 18.72 -0.83
N GLU A 325 15.97 19.41 -1.01
CA GLU A 325 16.44 19.90 -2.30
C GLU A 325 17.90 19.51 -2.55
N ILE A 326 18.28 19.39 -3.83
CA ILE A 326 19.67 19.14 -4.21
C ILE A 326 20.45 20.46 -4.15
N ALA A 327 21.44 20.55 -3.27
CA ALA A 327 22.20 21.77 -3.04
C ALA A 327 23.20 22.08 -4.17
N GLN A 328 23.63 21.06 -4.92
CA GLN A 328 24.60 21.19 -6.01
C GLN A 328 24.27 20.24 -7.16
N ASP A 329 24.46 20.71 -8.41
CA ASP A 329 24.28 19.93 -9.65
C ASP A 329 25.35 18.86 -9.88
N LYS A 330 26.07 18.46 -8.83
CA LYS A 330 27.18 17.52 -8.87
C LYS A 330 26.96 16.41 -7.87
N TYR A 331 27.42 15.23 -8.22
CA TYR A 331 27.41 14.06 -7.37
C TYR A 331 28.75 13.34 -7.43
N VAL A 332 28.97 12.47 -6.46
CA VAL A 332 30.15 11.60 -6.39
C VAL A 332 29.69 10.15 -6.43
N GLU A 333 30.29 9.34 -7.29
CA GLU A 333 30.13 7.89 -7.24
C GLU A 333 31.08 7.30 -6.19
N VAL A 334 30.56 7.02 -5.00
CA VAL A 334 31.37 6.54 -3.86
C VAL A 334 31.61 5.03 -3.90
N TYR A 335 30.77 4.29 -4.61
CA TYR A 335 30.88 2.84 -4.74
C TYR A 335 30.43 2.35 -6.12
N SER A 336 31.07 1.29 -6.63
CA SER A 336 30.68 0.55 -7.84
C SER A 336 30.70 -0.95 -7.56
N GLY A 337 29.56 -1.62 -7.76
CA GLY A 337 29.34 -3.02 -7.39
C GLY A 337 27.90 -3.48 -7.66
N ARG A 338 27.30 -4.21 -6.73
CA ARG A 338 25.85 -4.53 -6.74
C ARG A 338 25.22 -4.17 -5.40
N PRO A 339 25.22 -2.86 -5.06
CA PRO A 339 24.70 -2.41 -3.78
C PRO A 339 23.18 -2.57 -3.74
N THR A 340 22.62 -3.11 -2.66
CA THR A 340 21.17 -3.37 -2.55
C THR A 340 20.43 -2.48 -1.56
N ASP A 341 21.14 -1.92 -0.57
CA ASP A 341 20.58 -1.02 0.43
C ASP A 341 21.69 -0.18 1.06
N CYS A 342 21.32 0.95 1.68
CA CYS A 342 22.23 1.77 2.48
C CYS A 342 21.57 2.33 3.74
N LYS A 343 22.39 2.60 4.76
CA LYS A 343 22.03 3.33 5.98
C LYS A 343 23.25 4.13 6.45
N VAL A 344 23.02 5.25 7.12
CA VAL A 344 24.08 6.09 7.67
C VAL A 344 23.97 6.05 9.19
N ASP A 345 25.10 5.83 9.88
CA ASP A 345 25.14 5.87 11.34
C ASP A 345 25.18 7.31 11.87
N SER A 346 25.14 7.47 13.20
CA SER A 346 25.20 8.79 13.85
C SER A 346 26.52 9.55 13.66
N TYR A 347 27.55 8.90 13.11
CA TYR A 347 28.86 9.49 12.83
C TYR A 347 29.03 9.87 11.34
N GLY A 348 28.01 9.63 10.51
CA GLY A 348 28.06 9.87 9.06
C GLY A 348 28.72 8.75 8.26
N ASN A 349 29.00 7.59 8.87
CA ASN A 349 29.55 6.47 8.13
C ASN A 349 28.45 5.76 7.33
N LEU A 350 28.74 5.45 6.07
CA LEU A 350 27.81 4.79 5.17
C LEU A 350 27.96 3.27 5.28
N TYR A 351 26.92 2.61 5.77
CA TYR A 351 26.79 1.16 5.70
C TYR A 351 25.98 0.80 4.46
N PHE A 352 26.35 -0.29 3.80
CA PHE A 352 25.63 -0.77 2.64
C PHE A 352 25.80 -2.28 2.44
N LEU A 353 24.83 -2.87 1.75
CA LEU A 353 24.84 -4.29 1.37
C LEU A 353 25.32 -4.44 -0.05
N ASP A 354 26.11 -5.47 -0.35
CA ASP A 354 26.41 -5.88 -1.72
C ASP A 354 26.03 -7.35 -1.94
N SER A 355 25.12 -7.56 -2.91
CA SER A 355 24.53 -8.87 -3.19
C SER A 355 25.44 -9.78 -4.02
N HIS A 356 26.41 -9.23 -4.75
CA HIS A 356 27.34 -10.01 -5.57
C HIS A 356 28.45 -10.60 -4.71
N TYR A 357 29.01 -9.79 -3.83
CA TYR A 357 30.07 -10.16 -2.91
C TYR A 357 29.55 -10.76 -1.61
N ASN A 358 28.22 -10.86 -1.45
CA ASN A 358 27.56 -11.35 -0.25
C ASN A 358 28.10 -10.65 1.01
N SER A 359 28.09 -9.32 1.03
CA SER A 359 28.81 -8.57 2.06
C SER A 359 28.00 -7.44 2.66
N ILE A 360 28.28 -7.16 3.93
CA ILE A 360 27.90 -5.94 4.61
C ILE A 360 29.16 -5.09 4.68
N ASN A 361 29.08 -3.86 4.17
CA ASN A 361 30.21 -2.98 3.97
C ASN A 361 30.01 -1.65 4.71
N LEU A 362 31.12 -0.99 4.99
CA LEU A 362 31.20 0.32 5.64
C LEU A 362 32.13 1.23 4.83
N ILE A 363 31.73 2.47 4.57
CA ILE A 363 32.63 3.55 4.14
C ILE A 363 32.65 4.61 5.24
N SER A 364 33.84 4.97 5.70
CA SER A 364 33.98 5.97 6.75
C SER A 364 33.59 7.36 6.24
N PHE A 365 33.01 8.20 7.11
CA PHE A 365 32.71 9.58 6.73
C PHE A 365 33.93 10.33 6.15
N PRO A 366 35.15 10.24 6.72
CA PRO A 366 36.33 10.88 6.13
C PRO A 366 36.63 10.42 4.70
N ASP A 367 36.43 9.15 4.37
CA ASP A 367 36.64 8.63 3.01
C ASP A 367 35.55 9.12 2.04
N LEU A 368 34.30 9.18 2.50
CA LEU A 368 33.17 9.75 1.74
C LEU A 368 33.39 11.23 1.46
N PHE A 369 33.73 12.00 2.48
CA PHE A 369 34.01 13.43 2.39
C PHE A 369 35.21 13.73 1.47
N ALA A 370 36.24 12.88 1.47
CA ALA A 370 37.36 12.98 0.55
C ALA A 370 37.00 12.62 -0.90
N GLY A 371 35.79 12.09 -1.15
CA GLY A 371 35.32 11.67 -2.46
C GLY A 371 36.00 10.40 -2.97
N PHE A 372 36.49 9.54 -2.07
CA PHE A 372 37.17 8.33 -2.50
C PHE A 372 36.19 7.24 -2.93
N LYS A 373 36.29 6.84 -4.20
CA LYS A 373 35.56 5.71 -4.75
C LYS A 373 36.13 4.37 -4.26
N ASN A 374 35.24 3.44 -3.88
CA ASN A 374 35.56 2.06 -3.49
C ASN A 374 36.55 1.94 -2.32
N LYS A 375 36.42 2.80 -1.30
CA LYS A 375 37.17 2.73 -0.03
C LYS A 375 36.42 2.03 1.09
N GLN A 376 35.57 1.07 0.74
CA GLN A 376 34.81 0.32 1.73
C GLN A 376 35.65 -0.70 2.50
N LEU A 377 35.28 -0.90 3.77
CA LEU A 377 35.64 -2.03 4.61
C LEU A 377 34.49 -3.04 4.62
N SER A 378 34.72 -4.29 4.24
CA SER A 378 33.73 -5.36 4.43
C SER A 378 33.75 -5.81 5.89
N ILE A 379 32.71 -5.47 6.65
CA ILE A 379 32.57 -5.87 8.06
C ILE A 379 32.13 -7.33 8.18
N TYR A 380 31.28 -7.78 7.25
CA TYR A 380 30.91 -9.18 7.09
C TYR A 380 31.01 -9.58 5.63
N LYS A 381 31.50 -10.80 5.37
CA LYS A 381 31.59 -11.36 4.04
C LYS A 381 31.16 -12.82 4.04
N GLY A 382 30.14 -13.09 3.23
CA GLY A 382 29.62 -14.41 2.95
C GLY A 382 30.69 -15.30 2.33
N GLY A 383 30.70 -16.57 2.73
CA GLY A 383 31.67 -17.54 2.23
C GLY A 383 31.46 -18.91 2.83
N LYS A 384 32.39 -19.84 2.58
CA LYS A 384 32.29 -21.23 3.06
C LYS A 384 32.21 -21.36 4.59
N SER A 385 32.81 -20.42 5.32
CA SER A 385 32.81 -20.39 6.79
C SER A 385 31.68 -19.55 7.38
N LEU A 386 31.16 -18.58 6.63
CA LEU A 386 30.11 -17.64 7.07
C LEU A 386 28.99 -17.68 6.04
N VAL A 387 28.18 -18.75 6.11
CA VAL A 387 27.11 -19.03 5.13
C VAL A 387 25.91 -18.06 5.28
N ARG A 388 25.93 -17.22 6.33
CA ARG A 388 24.76 -16.43 6.76
C ARG A 388 24.59 -15.08 6.06
N VAL A 389 25.59 -14.55 5.36
CA VAL A 389 25.39 -13.44 4.42
C VAL A 389 25.32 -14.02 3.03
N ASN A 390 24.15 -13.97 2.40
CA ASN A 390 23.93 -14.53 1.08
C ASN A 390 22.85 -13.76 0.32
N LYS A 391 23.26 -13.01 -0.70
CA LYS A 391 22.42 -12.03 -1.42
C LYS A 391 21.61 -11.15 -0.46
N PRO A 392 22.29 -10.40 0.43
CA PRO A 392 21.61 -9.51 1.35
C PRO A 392 20.81 -8.44 0.56
N SER A 393 19.57 -8.19 0.97
CA SER A 393 18.61 -7.34 0.23
C SER A 393 18.36 -5.99 0.91
N ARG A 394 17.98 -5.99 2.19
CA ARG A 394 17.75 -4.79 3.00
C ARG A 394 18.24 -4.98 4.43
N PHE A 395 18.52 -3.88 5.10
CA PHE A 395 18.89 -3.87 6.51
C PHE A 395 18.46 -2.59 7.20
N ASP A 396 18.39 -2.68 8.53
CA ASP A 396 18.23 -1.53 9.40
C ASP A 396 19.11 -1.66 10.65
N PHE A 397 19.39 -0.53 11.29
CA PHE A 397 20.08 -0.50 12.57
C PHE A 397 19.12 -0.78 13.70
N VAL A 398 19.59 -1.58 14.65
CA VAL A 398 18.92 -1.85 15.91
C VAL A 398 19.73 -1.17 16.99
N ASP A 399 19.21 -0.03 17.47
CA ASP A 399 19.83 0.83 18.48
C ASP A 399 21.28 1.26 18.15
N ASN A 400 21.65 1.32 16.87
CA ASN A 400 23.01 1.54 16.37
C ASN A 400 24.07 0.52 16.81
N GLU A 401 23.70 -0.52 17.57
CA GLU A 401 24.60 -1.57 18.07
C GLU A 401 24.56 -2.85 17.22
N TYR A 402 23.42 -3.09 16.56
CA TYR A 402 23.22 -4.26 15.71
C TYR A 402 22.67 -3.87 14.35
N ILE A 403 22.84 -4.78 13.40
CA ILE A 403 22.29 -4.73 12.06
C ILE A 403 21.31 -5.89 11.94
N ALA A 404 20.02 -5.57 11.76
CA ALA A 404 19.04 -6.55 11.33
C ALA A 404 19.01 -6.54 9.80
N PHE A 405 19.17 -7.70 9.15
CA PHE A 405 19.21 -7.77 7.69
C PHE A 405 18.53 -9.00 7.11
N ALA A 406 17.98 -8.82 5.91
CA ALA A 406 17.33 -9.85 5.12
C ALA A 406 18.28 -10.41 4.05
N ASN A 407 18.22 -11.73 3.85
CA ASN A 407 18.77 -12.40 2.67
C ASN A 407 17.65 -12.72 1.68
N SER A 408 17.94 -12.58 0.38
CA SER A 408 16.97 -12.75 -0.72
C SER A 408 17.36 -13.85 -1.72
N ASP A 409 18.12 -14.86 -1.27
CA ASP A 409 18.52 -15.94 -2.17
C ASP A 409 17.34 -16.80 -2.63
N VAL A 410 17.48 -17.41 -3.81
CA VAL A 410 16.42 -18.16 -4.48
C VAL A 410 15.98 -19.33 -3.60
N GLY A 411 14.75 -19.27 -3.09
CA GLY A 411 14.12 -20.33 -2.31
C GLY A 411 14.49 -20.38 -0.82
N SER A 412 15.20 -19.38 -0.30
CA SER A 412 15.43 -19.24 1.15
C SER A 412 15.64 -17.78 1.55
N GLY A 413 14.62 -17.15 2.11
CA GLY A 413 14.74 -15.85 2.77
C GLY A 413 15.10 -16.03 4.23
N THR A 414 15.99 -15.19 4.77
CA THR A 414 16.30 -15.22 6.20
C THR A 414 16.32 -13.83 6.80
N LEU A 415 15.90 -13.73 8.06
CA LEU A 415 16.16 -12.57 8.92
C LEU A 415 17.35 -12.92 9.83
N ASN A 416 18.34 -12.03 9.87
CA ASN A 416 19.57 -12.23 10.61
C ASN A 416 19.94 -10.98 11.42
N PHE A 417 20.72 -11.18 12.49
CA PHE A 417 21.39 -10.12 13.23
C PHE A 417 22.91 -10.21 13.08
N ALA A 418 23.54 -9.05 13.02
CA ALA A 418 24.98 -8.85 13.08
C ALA A 418 25.31 -7.69 14.02
N VAL A 419 26.53 -7.63 14.54
CA VAL A 419 27.01 -6.49 15.35
C VAL A 419 27.43 -5.36 14.40
N SER A 420 27.01 -4.12 14.67
CA SER A 420 27.36 -2.95 13.85
C SER A 420 28.75 -2.39 14.18
N GLU A 421 29.17 -2.45 15.45
CA GLU A 421 30.41 -1.83 15.93
C GLU A 421 31.64 -2.31 15.16
N VAL A 422 32.53 -1.38 14.81
CA VAL A 422 33.71 -1.68 14.00
C VAL A 422 34.98 -1.31 14.76
N GLU A 423 35.62 -2.32 15.37
CA GLU A 423 37.02 -2.21 15.78
C GLU A 423 37.98 -2.75 14.69
N SER A 424 37.51 -3.73 13.89
CA SER A 424 38.20 -4.32 12.73
C SER A 424 37.20 -5.14 11.87
N MET A 425 37.65 -6.12 11.06
CA MET A 425 36.71 -7.06 10.44
C MET A 425 35.99 -7.84 11.55
N ASN A 426 34.67 -7.70 11.65
CA ASN A 426 33.90 -8.31 12.73
C ASN A 426 34.01 -9.83 12.65
N GLN A 427 34.45 -10.43 13.76
CA GLN A 427 34.55 -11.89 13.93
C GLN A 427 33.36 -12.47 14.70
N GLU A 428 32.46 -11.60 15.16
CA GLU A 428 31.26 -12.00 15.87
C GLU A 428 30.33 -12.82 14.99
N ASP A 429 29.67 -13.81 15.60
CA ASP A 429 28.77 -14.70 14.88
C ASP A 429 27.50 -13.95 14.46
N ILE A 430 27.09 -14.15 13.20
CA ILE A 430 25.78 -13.70 12.71
C ILE A 430 24.71 -14.60 13.29
N ILE A 431 23.68 -14.04 13.93
CA ILE A 431 22.58 -14.80 14.53
C ILE A 431 21.44 -14.94 13.50
N LEU A 432 21.03 -16.16 13.20
CA LEU A 432 19.84 -16.45 12.39
C LEU A 432 18.61 -16.32 13.29
N VAL A 433 17.74 -15.36 12.98
CA VAL A 433 16.48 -15.14 13.71
C VAL A 433 15.40 -16.04 13.15
N ARG A 434 15.25 -16.01 11.83
CA ARG A 434 14.17 -16.68 11.13
C ARG A 434 14.59 -17.11 9.74
N GLU A 435 14.11 -18.27 9.34
CA GLU A 435 14.25 -18.82 7.99
C GLU A 435 12.87 -19.00 7.38
N HIS A 436 12.77 -18.67 6.10
CA HIS A 436 11.57 -18.74 5.27
C HIS A 436 11.90 -19.45 3.96
N ASN A 437 10.91 -20.13 3.38
CA ASN A 437 11.09 -20.85 2.11
C ASN A 437 11.05 -19.92 0.88
N LEU A 438 10.82 -18.62 1.08
CA LEU A 438 10.65 -17.61 0.05
C LEU A 438 11.45 -16.36 0.41
N LYS A 439 11.76 -15.51 -0.57
CA LYS A 439 12.70 -14.39 -0.39
C LYS A 439 12.16 -13.38 0.63
N ALA A 440 13.08 -12.83 1.42
CA ALA A 440 12.82 -11.67 2.27
C ALA A 440 13.34 -10.39 1.60
N TRP A 441 12.57 -9.31 1.70
CA TRP A 441 12.82 -8.05 0.99
C TRP A 441 13.12 -6.92 1.97
N GLY A 442 12.10 -6.24 2.46
CA GLY A 442 12.21 -5.09 3.36
C GLY A 442 12.65 -5.47 4.77
N VAL A 443 13.37 -4.57 5.43
CA VAL A 443 13.67 -4.63 6.86
C VAL A 443 13.53 -3.23 7.44
N ALA A 444 12.83 -3.11 8.57
CA ALA A 444 12.76 -1.88 9.36
C ALA A 444 12.81 -2.20 10.86
N TYR A 445 13.37 -1.29 11.64
CA TYR A 445 13.40 -1.39 13.09
C TYR A 445 12.64 -0.23 13.74
N GLY A 446 11.89 -0.54 14.80
CA GLY A 446 11.23 0.47 15.61
C GLY A 446 10.50 -0.11 16.81
N ASP A 447 10.50 0.62 17.93
CA ASP A 447 9.85 0.23 19.20
C ASP A 447 10.22 -1.17 19.69
N GLY A 448 11.51 -1.53 19.54
CA GLY A 448 12.03 -2.84 19.94
C GLY A 448 11.52 -4.01 19.09
N LYS A 449 11.03 -3.72 17.88
CA LYS A 449 10.52 -4.70 16.92
C LYS A 449 11.23 -4.56 15.59
N ILE A 450 11.42 -5.70 14.93
CA ILE A 450 11.94 -5.76 13.57
C ILE A 450 10.82 -6.21 12.65
N PHE A 451 10.49 -5.34 11.70
CA PHE A 451 9.54 -5.61 10.65
C PHE A 451 10.31 -6.09 9.42
N TYR A 452 9.74 -7.02 8.68
CA TYR A 452 10.29 -7.46 7.40
C TYR A 452 9.21 -7.98 6.47
N SER A 453 9.41 -7.80 5.16
CA SER A 453 8.48 -8.25 4.14
C SER A 453 8.99 -9.48 3.40
N LEU A 454 8.05 -10.30 2.91
CA LEU A 454 8.34 -11.51 2.15
C LEU A 454 7.74 -11.43 0.74
N GLU A 455 8.29 -12.22 -0.18
CA GLU A 455 7.77 -12.41 -1.54
C GLU A 455 6.35 -13.05 -1.55
N THR A 456 5.89 -13.58 -0.41
CA THR A 456 4.53 -14.14 -0.20
C THR A 456 3.44 -13.09 0.02
N ALA A 457 3.76 -11.80 -0.16
CA ALA A 457 2.89 -10.70 0.27
C ALA A 457 2.60 -10.63 1.78
N GLU A 458 3.45 -11.25 2.60
CA GLU A 458 3.36 -11.19 4.05
C GLU A 458 4.27 -10.11 4.61
N ILE A 459 3.76 -9.41 5.63
CA ILE A 459 4.57 -8.57 6.52
C ILE A 459 4.66 -9.29 7.85
N TRP A 460 5.89 -9.50 8.31
CA TRP A 460 6.19 -10.14 9.58
C TRP A 460 6.76 -9.13 10.56
N VAL A 461 6.58 -9.42 11.84
CA VAL A 461 7.20 -8.68 12.94
C VAL A 461 7.88 -9.65 13.89
N PHE A 462 9.11 -9.33 14.28
CA PHE A 462 9.88 -10.00 15.32
C PHE A 462 10.03 -9.07 16.52
N ASP A 463 9.46 -9.44 17.65
CA ASP A 463 9.54 -8.69 18.89
C ASP A 463 10.80 -9.11 19.66
N MET A 464 11.73 -8.17 19.86
CA MET A 464 13.03 -8.47 20.45
C MET A 464 12.96 -8.76 21.95
N PHE A 465 11.91 -8.32 22.65
CA PHE A 465 11.76 -8.55 24.08
C PHE A 465 11.19 -9.94 24.39
N THR A 466 10.28 -10.40 23.54
CA THR A 466 9.64 -11.72 23.68
C THR A 466 10.35 -12.81 22.87
N GLU A 467 11.21 -12.42 21.93
CA GLU A 467 11.86 -13.29 20.95
C GLU A 467 10.85 -14.08 20.09
N GLN A 468 9.69 -13.47 19.82
CA GLN A 468 8.62 -14.09 19.04
C GLN A 468 8.43 -13.39 17.70
N ALA A 469 8.19 -14.18 16.66
CA ALA A 469 7.80 -13.70 15.34
C ALA A 469 6.32 -13.99 15.08
N GLU A 470 5.58 -13.00 14.62
CA GLU A 470 4.19 -13.14 14.18
C GLU A 470 3.98 -12.48 12.80
N ILE A 471 2.93 -12.91 12.10
CA ILE A 471 2.47 -12.26 10.87
C ILE A 471 1.70 -11.01 11.27
N LEU A 472 2.16 -9.85 10.80
CA LEU A 472 1.48 -8.56 11.00
C LEU A 472 0.36 -8.37 9.97
N SER A 473 0.60 -8.75 8.72
CA SER A 473 -0.35 -8.64 7.61
C SER A 473 -0.11 -9.74 6.57
N THR A 474 -1.18 -10.27 5.99
CA THR A 474 -1.15 -11.31 4.94
C THR A 474 -2.36 -11.15 4.02
N GLY A 475 -2.21 -11.53 2.74
CA GLY A 475 -3.27 -11.50 1.73
C GLY A 475 -3.65 -10.12 1.18
N PHE A 476 -3.05 -9.04 1.69
CA PHE A 476 -3.33 -7.68 1.22
C PHE A 476 -2.36 -7.21 0.13
N PHE A 477 -1.05 -7.38 0.37
CA PHE A 477 -0.02 -6.90 -0.56
C PHE A 477 0.12 -7.83 -1.77
N VAL A 478 0.87 -7.40 -2.78
CA VAL A 478 1.26 -8.23 -3.93
C VAL A 478 2.76 -8.52 -3.89
N ALA A 479 3.58 -7.47 -3.84
CA ALA A 479 5.03 -7.59 -3.79
C ALA A 479 5.62 -6.50 -2.87
N PRO A 480 5.46 -6.62 -1.54
CA PRO A 480 5.98 -5.64 -0.60
C PRO A 480 7.52 -5.68 -0.60
N ARG A 481 8.15 -4.58 -1.04
CA ARG A 481 9.60 -4.43 -1.15
C ARG A 481 10.15 -3.64 0.02
N GLY A 482 10.52 -2.37 -0.17
CA GLY A 482 11.04 -1.54 0.91
C GLY A 482 9.99 -1.24 1.97
N ILE A 483 10.42 -1.17 3.21
CA ILE A 483 9.61 -0.79 4.36
C ILE A 483 10.41 0.17 5.25
N CYS A 484 9.73 1.05 5.97
CA CYS A 484 10.35 1.86 7.01
C CYS A 484 9.38 2.12 8.16
N TYR A 485 9.90 2.31 9.37
CA TYR A 485 9.10 2.57 10.56
C TYR A 485 9.28 4.02 11.03
N ALA A 486 8.18 4.74 11.22
CA ALA A 486 8.17 6.09 11.77
C ALA A 486 6.80 6.40 12.39
N ASP A 487 6.79 7.20 13.46
CA ASP A 487 5.56 7.71 14.09
C ASP A 487 4.51 6.62 14.38
N TYR A 488 4.93 5.47 14.92
CA TYR A 488 4.08 4.32 15.20
C TYR A 488 3.37 3.71 13.97
N ARG A 489 3.93 3.95 12.79
CA ARG A 489 3.44 3.45 11.50
C ARG A 489 4.56 2.72 10.77
N LEU A 490 4.20 1.61 10.14
CA LEU A 490 5.08 0.90 9.22
C LEU A 490 4.66 1.24 7.78
N TYR A 491 5.50 1.98 7.07
CA TYR A 491 5.29 2.28 5.66
C TYR A 491 5.79 1.12 4.81
N VAL A 492 5.03 0.77 3.77
CA VAL A 492 5.29 -0.38 2.90
C VAL A 492 5.15 0.06 1.44
N ALA A 493 6.25 -0.04 0.69
CA ALA A 493 6.25 0.12 -0.76
C ALA A 493 5.85 -1.23 -1.40
N ASP A 494 4.65 -1.29 -1.98
CA ASP A 494 4.18 -2.45 -2.72
C ASP A 494 4.48 -2.27 -4.22
N HIS A 495 5.53 -2.93 -4.68
CA HIS A 495 5.98 -2.86 -6.06
C HIS A 495 4.93 -3.41 -7.03
N GLY A 496 4.27 -4.51 -6.65
CA GLY A 496 3.35 -5.22 -7.54
C GLY A 496 2.09 -4.41 -7.82
N ILE A 497 1.55 -3.75 -6.78
CA ILE A 497 0.41 -2.84 -6.93
C ILE A 497 0.85 -1.48 -7.51
N GLY A 498 2.07 -1.04 -7.22
CA GLY A 498 2.50 0.33 -7.50
C GLY A 498 1.88 1.31 -6.52
N ALA A 499 1.97 1.02 -5.23
CA ALA A 499 1.38 1.86 -4.18
C ALA A 499 2.19 1.85 -2.89
N LEU A 500 2.11 2.98 -2.18
CA LEU A 500 2.63 3.16 -0.83
C LEU A 500 1.48 3.04 0.17
N TYR A 501 1.65 2.17 1.15
CA TYR A 501 0.74 2.02 2.27
C TYR A 501 1.43 2.35 3.59
N TYR A 502 0.65 2.63 4.63
CA TYR A 502 1.12 2.44 6.00
C TYR A 502 0.24 1.45 6.76
N ILE A 503 0.83 0.74 7.71
CA ILE A 503 0.11 -0.06 8.72
C ILE A 503 0.23 0.69 10.04
N ASP A 504 -0.91 1.10 10.60
CA ASP A 504 -0.97 1.65 11.94
C ASP A 504 -0.83 0.52 12.97
N MET A 505 0.10 0.64 13.92
CA MET A 505 0.40 -0.44 14.86
C MET A 505 -0.75 -0.78 15.83
N VAL A 506 -1.75 0.10 15.95
CA VAL A 506 -2.95 -0.13 16.76
C VAL A 506 -4.02 -0.86 15.96
N SER A 507 -4.33 -0.37 14.75
CA SER A 507 -5.37 -0.97 13.92
C SER A 507 -4.93 -2.23 13.17
N LYS A 508 -3.61 -2.35 12.90
CA LYS A 508 -2.98 -3.39 12.05
C LYS A 508 -3.55 -3.48 10.64
N MET A 509 -4.31 -2.48 10.18
CA MET A 509 -4.87 -2.43 8.84
C MET A 509 -4.00 -1.56 7.92
N PRO A 510 -3.67 -2.03 6.70
CA PRO A 510 -3.03 -1.20 5.69
C PRO A 510 -3.93 -0.05 5.25
N VAL A 511 -3.36 1.15 5.11
CA VAL A 511 -4.01 2.37 4.64
C VAL A 511 -3.21 2.92 3.46
N LEU A 512 -3.89 3.22 2.34
CA LEU A 512 -3.26 3.77 1.14
C LEU A 512 -2.78 5.21 1.41
N VAL A 513 -1.54 5.50 1.02
CA VAL A 513 -0.92 6.82 1.13
C VAL A 513 -0.81 7.48 -0.24
N ALA A 514 -0.33 6.72 -1.23
CA ALA A 514 -0.12 7.21 -2.58
C ALA A 514 -0.06 6.03 -3.56
N SER A 515 -0.46 6.26 -4.81
CA SER A 515 -0.23 5.32 -5.90
C SER A 515 0.97 5.80 -6.71
N ILE A 516 2.04 5.02 -6.70
CA ILE A 516 3.30 5.32 -7.39
C ILE A 516 3.71 4.09 -8.18
N GLN A 517 3.63 4.19 -9.50
CA GLN A 517 3.92 3.07 -10.40
C GLN A 517 5.31 2.48 -10.11
N ALA A 518 5.38 1.17 -9.92
CA ALA A 518 6.63 0.44 -9.71
C ALA A 518 7.50 1.01 -8.58
N ILE A 519 6.86 1.40 -7.46
CA ILE A 519 7.55 1.81 -6.24
C ILE A 519 8.37 0.65 -5.66
N GLU A 520 9.65 0.89 -5.38
CA GLU A 520 10.60 -0.14 -4.93
C GLU A 520 10.97 0.02 -3.46
N SER A 521 11.18 1.25 -2.99
CA SER A 521 11.60 1.48 -1.62
C SER A 521 10.99 2.72 -1.00
N VAL A 522 10.94 2.71 0.33
CA VAL A 522 10.56 3.83 1.17
C VAL A 522 11.60 3.96 2.29
N TYR A 523 12.07 5.18 2.53
CA TYR A 523 12.97 5.54 3.62
C TYR A 523 12.32 6.64 4.45
N CYS A 524 12.28 6.43 5.77
CA CYS A 524 11.67 7.35 6.73
C CYS A 524 12.74 8.31 7.26
N LEU A 525 12.60 9.61 7.01
CA LEU A 525 13.44 10.64 7.61
C LEU A 525 12.72 11.22 8.84
N ASN A 526 13.16 10.82 10.05
CA ASN A 526 12.69 11.37 11.32
C ASN A 526 13.73 12.32 11.91
N VAL A 527 13.52 13.63 11.76
CA VAL A 527 14.48 14.63 12.26
C VAL A 527 14.26 14.93 13.76
N ALA A 528 13.10 14.58 14.32
CA ALA A 528 12.73 14.87 15.70
C ALA A 528 13.60 14.18 16.77
N SER A 529 14.22 13.03 16.46
CA SER A 529 14.97 12.21 17.43
C SER A 529 16.29 12.84 17.91
N PHE A 530 16.83 13.84 17.19
CA PHE A 530 18.11 14.48 17.55
C PHE A 530 18.01 15.48 18.72
N MET A 531 16.79 15.89 19.11
CA MET A 531 16.58 16.86 20.20
C MET A 531 16.86 16.29 21.60
N ALA A 532 16.61 15.00 21.83
CA ALA A 532 16.72 14.42 23.18
C ALA A 532 18.18 14.27 23.65
N LEU A 533 19.09 13.95 22.72
CA LEU A 533 20.51 13.72 23.05
C LEU A 533 21.28 15.03 23.29
N SER A 534 20.98 16.07 22.52
CA SER A 534 21.64 17.37 22.59
C SER A 534 21.22 18.17 23.84
N PHE A 535 19.95 18.08 24.27
CA PHE A 535 19.52 18.67 25.54
C PHE A 535 20.22 18.03 26.75
N LEU A 536 20.46 16.71 26.72
CA LEU A 536 21.20 16.02 27.77
C LEU A 536 22.66 16.49 27.84
N VAL A 537 23.35 16.65 26.70
CA VAL A 537 24.74 17.13 26.66
C VAL A 537 24.86 18.57 27.15
N LEU A 538 23.90 19.45 26.80
CA LEU A 538 23.88 20.84 27.30
C LEU A 538 23.63 20.90 28.82
N ILE A 539 22.80 20.01 29.38
CA ILE A 539 22.60 19.93 30.84
C ILE A 539 23.88 19.46 31.55
N PHE A 540 24.63 18.51 30.97
CA PHE A 540 25.88 18.02 31.57
C PHE A 540 27.07 18.96 31.45
N ILE A 541 27.08 19.88 30.47
CA ILE A 541 28.13 20.91 30.34
C ILE A 541 27.82 22.15 31.20
N SER A 542 26.55 22.38 31.54
CA SER A 542 26.11 23.53 32.35
C SER A 542 25.95 23.24 33.85
N ALA A 543 26.08 21.98 34.27
CA ALA A 543 26.14 21.52 35.66
C ALA A 543 27.59 21.22 36.07
#